data_AF-W0UCQ2-F1
#
_entry.id   AF-W0UCQ2-F1
#
_cell.length_a   1.000
_cell.length_b   1.000
_cell.length_c   1.000
_cell.angle_alpha   90.00
_cell.angle_beta   90.00
_cell.angle_gamma   90.00
#
_symmetry.space_group_name_H-M   'P 1'
#
loop_
_entity.id
_entity.type
_entity.pdbx_description
1 polymer ?
#
loop_
_entity_poly.entity_id
_entity_poly.type
_entity_poly.pdbx_seq_one_letter_code
_entity_poly.pdbx_strand_id
1 'polypeptide(L)' 'HFYIEHNRGHHVRVATAEDPASSRFGETFYEFLPRCVYGSIRSAWEIEKKRLEK' A
#
# COMPACT_ATOMS: atom_id res chain seq x y z
N HIS A 1 -0.08 -7.72 7.24
CA HIS A 1 0.28 -6.47 6.54
C HIS A 1 1.09 -6.77 5.29
N PHE A 2 2.43 -6.94 5.35
CA PHE A 2 3.28 -7.06 4.15
C PHE A 2 2.82 -8.11 3.14
N TYR A 3 2.74 -9.39 3.52
CA TYR A 3 2.36 -10.47 2.59
C TYR A 3 1.02 -10.23 1.87
N ILE A 4 0.01 -9.74 2.62
CA ILE A 4 -1.32 -9.45 2.07
C ILE A 4 -1.23 -8.26 1.12
N GLU A 5 -0.67 -7.16 1.60
CA GLU A 5 -0.62 -5.88 0.88
C GLU A 5 0.26 -5.97 -0.35
N HIS A 6 1.44 -6.56 -0.22
CA HIS A 6 2.42 -6.67 -1.29
C HIS A 6 1.84 -7.49 -2.46
N ASN A 7 1.32 -8.68 -2.17
CA ASN A 7 0.84 -9.59 -3.20
C ASN A 7 -0.52 -9.21 -3.79
N ARG A 8 -1.43 -8.66 -2.96
CA ARG A 8 -2.84 -8.41 -3.36
C ARG A 8 -3.17 -6.93 -3.50
N GLY A 9 -2.22 -6.05 -3.18
CA GLY A 9 -2.34 -4.59 -3.26
C GLY A 9 -1.27 -4.01 -4.18
N HIS A 10 -0.02 -3.95 -3.70
CA HIS A 10 1.11 -3.34 -4.40
C HIS A 10 1.29 -3.91 -5.81
N HIS A 11 1.43 -5.23 -5.99
CA HIS A 11 1.59 -5.81 -7.34
C HIS A 11 0.45 -5.48 -8.30
N VAL A 12 -0.77 -5.25 -7.79
CA VAL A 12 -1.94 -4.88 -8.59
C VAL A 12 -1.91 -3.41 -9.01
N ARG A 13 -1.28 -2.54 -8.21
CA ARG A 13 -1.31 -1.09 -8.34
C ARG A 13 0.07 -0.44 -8.49
N VAL A 14 1.13 -1.24 -8.69
CA VAL A 14 2.50 -0.74 -8.70
C VAL A 14 2.65 0.40 -9.70
N ALA A 15 3.38 1.45 -9.29
CA ALA A 15 3.57 2.70 -10.02
C ALA A 15 2.31 3.54 -10.29
N THR A 16 1.19 3.26 -9.61
CA THR A 16 -0.02 4.11 -9.63
C THR A 16 -0.11 5.00 -8.38
N ALA A 17 -0.99 6.01 -8.40
CA ALA A 17 -1.18 6.93 -7.28
C ALA A 17 -1.79 6.25 -6.03
N GLU A 18 -2.52 5.15 -6.25
CA GLU A 18 -3.21 4.34 -5.25
C GLU A 18 -2.29 3.33 -4.54
N ASP A 19 -1.04 3.20 -4.99
CA ASP A 19 -0.06 2.34 -4.34
C ASP A 19 0.76 3.12 -3.31
N PRO A 20 0.57 2.83 -2.01
CA PRO A 20 1.37 3.47 -0.96
C PRO A 20 2.86 3.12 -1.06
N ALA A 21 3.22 1.96 -1.61
CA ALA A 21 4.60 1.48 -1.67
C ALA A 21 5.38 1.98 -2.91
N SER A 22 4.73 2.67 -3.83
CA SER A 22 5.41 3.37 -4.93
C SER A 22 5.77 4.79 -4.50
N SER A 23 7.04 5.18 -4.65
CA SER A 23 7.47 6.55 -4.41
C SER A 23 6.93 7.47 -5.52
N ARG A 24 6.62 8.71 -5.14
CA ARG A 24 6.20 9.74 -6.09
C ARG A 24 7.41 10.49 -6.62
N PHE A 25 7.28 11.06 -7.82
CA PHE A 25 8.33 11.91 -8.37
C PHE A 25 8.56 13.13 -7.45
N GLY A 26 9.83 13.34 -7.06
CA GLY A 26 10.23 14.43 -6.16
C GLY A 26 9.93 14.18 -4.67
N GLU A 27 9.39 13.03 -4.29
CA GLU A 27 9.13 12.70 -2.89
C GLU A 27 10.44 12.40 -2.16
N THR A 28 10.66 13.09 -1.04
CA THR A 28 11.81 12.79 -0.18
C THR A 28 11.58 11.49 0.57
N PHE A 29 12.67 10.86 1.01
CA PHE A 29 12.59 9.65 1.83
C PHE A 29 11.72 9.84 3.09
N TYR A 30 11.80 11.01 3.72
CA TYR A 30 11.09 11.30 4.97
C TYR A 30 9.60 11.56 4.78
N GLU A 31 9.18 11.97 3.59
CA GLU A 31 7.77 12.04 3.20
C GLU A 31 7.24 10.66 2.81
N PHE A 32 8.05 9.90 2.06
CA PHE A 32 7.72 8.56 1.60
C PHE A 32 7.51 7.58 2.76
N LEU A 33 8.45 7.51 3.71
CA LEU A 33 8.46 6.47 4.75
C LEU A 33 7.15 6.40 5.55
N PRO A 34 6.66 7.49 6.18
CA PRO A 34 5.40 7.44 6.91
C PRO A 34 4.21 7.14 5.97
N ARG A 35 4.14 7.75 4.78
CA ARG A 35 3.05 7.52 3.83
C ARG A 35 2.97 6.05 3.41
N CYS A 36 4.11 5.45 3.08
CA CYS A 36 4.23 4.04 2.70
C CYS A 36 3.78 3.13 3.84
N VAL A 37 4.34 3.30 5.04
CA VAL A 37 4.03 2.43 6.19
C VAL A 37 2.55 2.48 6.57
N TYR A 38 2.01 3.68 6.81
CA TYR A 38 0.60 3.81 7.20
C TYR A 38 -0.35 3.41 6.06
N GLY A 39 0.00 3.78 4.82
CA GLY A 39 -0.78 3.45 3.63
C GLY A 39 -0.88 1.96 3.38
N SER A 40 0.24 1.23 3.46
CA SER A 40 0.22 -0.23 3.31
C SER A 40 -0.52 -0.90 4.49
N ILE A 41 -0.52 -0.35 5.70
CA ILE A 41 -1.28 -0.96 6.82
C ILE A 41 -2.78 -0.86 6.54
N ARG A 42 -3.25 0.32 6.13
CA ARG A 42 -4.64 0.51 5.68
C ARG A 42 -5.00 -0.37 4.49
N SER A 43 -4.16 -0.41 3.45
CA SER A 43 -4.36 -1.24 2.26
C SER A 43 -4.54 -2.72 2.65
N ALA A 44 -3.66 -3.26 3.51
CA ALA A 44 -3.77 -4.62 4.00
C ALA A 44 -5.08 -4.90 4.74
N TRP A 45 -5.51 -3.96 5.59
CA TRP A 45 -6.76 -4.07 6.34
C TRP A 45 -7.98 -4.09 5.42
N GLU A 46 -8.06 -3.18 4.47
CA GLU A 46 -9.18 -3.13 3.50
C GLU A 46 -9.24 -4.38 2.63
N ILE A 47 -8.09 -4.95 2.23
CA ILE A 47 -8.04 -6.20 1.48
C ILE A 47 -8.58 -7.36 2.34
N GLU A 48 -8.15 -7.48 3.59
CA GLU A 48 -8.61 -8.57 4.47
C GLU A 48 -10.08 -8.40 4.86
N LYS A 49 -10.53 -7.18 5.11
CA LYS A 49 -11.93 -6.88 5.38
C LYS A 49 -12.83 -7.38 4.24
N LYS A 50 -12.48 -7.03 2.99
CA LYS A 50 -13.19 -7.51 1.79
C LYS A 50 -13.12 -9.03 1.62
N ARG A 51 -12.05 -9.69 2.07
CA ARG A 51 -11.95 -11.16 2.05
C ARG A 51 -12.90 -11.80 3.07
N LEU A 52 -13.06 -11.20 4.25
CA LEU A 52 -13.91 -11.72 5.33
C LEU A 52 -15.41 -11.46 5.11
N GLU A 53 -15.77 -10.49 4.25
CA GLU A 53 -17.15 -10.19 3.85
C GLU A 53 -17.69 -11.15 2.76
N LYS A 54 -16.88 -12.09 2.29
CA LYS A 54 -17.26 -13.15 1.34
C LYS A 54 -17.46 -14.48 2.07
#